data_AF-A0A1Q6LTB0-F1
#
_entry.id   AF-A0A1Q6LTB0-F1
#
_cell.length_a   1.000
_cell.length_b   1.000
_cell.length_c   1.000
_cell.angle_alpha   90.00
_cell.angle_beta   90.00
_cell.angle_gamma   90.00
#
_symmetry.space_group_name_H-M   'P 1'
#
loop_
_entity.id
_entity.type
_entity.pdbx_description
1 polymer ?
#
loop_
_entity_poly.entity_id
_entity_poly.type
_entity_poly.pdbx_seq_one_letter_code
_entity_poly.pdbx_strand_id
1 'polypeptide(L)'
;MKKYSVIFCFLLATVFVGVPSFFAFAGEQGTLGDSQVDYVFEERTGTLTLTGTGATPDYTPESLPPFAAHRSQIRTVQVEEGITGLGDNLLRQLTAVTDVQLPESLRTIGSNTFFHVAALQSIRIPAGSV
;
A
#
# COMPACT_ATOMS: atom_id res chain seq x y z
N MET A 1 -15.78 6.46 32.83
CA MET A 1 -16.51 5.18 32.96
C MET A 1 -16.04 4.27 31.83
N LYS A 2 -15.03 3.42 32.08
CA LYS A 2 -15.09 1.94 31.99
C LYS A 2 -15.56 1.47 30.59
N LYS A 3 -14.77 0.76 29.79
CA LYS A 3 -14.06 -0.49 30.12
C LYS A 3 -12.83 -0.71 29.23
N TYR A 4 -11.65 -0.77 29.84
CA TYR A 4 -10.54 -1.56 29.31
C TYR A 4 -10.91 -3.03 29.53
N SER A 5 -11.01 -3.81 28.46
CA SER A 5 -11.07 -5.27 28.54
C SER A 5 -9.80 -5.82 27.90
N VAL A 6 -8.75 -5.82 28.72
CA VAL A 6 -7.49 -6.52 28.51
C VAL A 6 -7.80 -8.03 28.51
N ILE A 7 -7.73 -8.67 27.35
CA ILE A 7 -7.55 -10.12 27.22
C ILE A 7 -6.54 -10.26 26.07
N PHE A 8 -5.24 -10.08 26.32
CA PHE A 8 -4.31 -11.14 26.72
C PHE A 8 -4.59 -12.47 25.99
N CYS A 9 -4.14 -12.55 24.75
CA CYS A 9 -3.75 -13.83 24.14
C CYS A 9 -2.30 -13.70 23.67
N PHE A 10 -1.39 -13.58 24.66
CA PHE A 10 -0.01 -13.98 24.49
C PHE A 10 0.00 -15.50 24.43
N LEU A 11 0.37 -16.09 23.31
CA LEU A 11 1.06 -17.40 23.28
C LEU A 11 1.78 -17.56 21.93
N LEU A 12 3.10 -17.39 22.01
CA LEU A 12 4.14 -18.06 21.21
C LEU A 12 4.22 -17.76 19.71
N ALA A 13 5.11 -16.85 19.32
CA ALA A 13 6.47 -17.20 18.88
C ALA A 13 7.14 -16.00 18.18
N THR A 14 8.32 -15.64 18.69
CA THR A 14 9.46 -14.97 18.02
C THR A 14 9.32 -14.77 16.49
N VAL A 15 9.42 -13.56 15.93
CA VAL A 15 10.67 -12.80 15.76
C VAL A 15 10.41 -11.29 15.86
N PHE A 16 11.18 -10.64 16.71
CA PHE A 16 11.29 -9.19 16.80
C PHE A 16 12.18 -8.71 15.64
N VAL A 17 11.58 -8.31 14.51
CA VAL A 17 12.26 -7.47 13.51
C VAL A 17 11.61 -6.10 13.53
N GLY A 18 12.15 -5.22 14.37
CA GLY A 18 12.14 -3.78 14.15
C GLY A 18 10.78 -3.09 13.96
N VAL A 19 9.92 -3.11 14.97
CA VAL A 19 9.02 -1.97 15.15
C VAL A 19 9.75 -0.99 16.07
N PRO A 20 10.46 0.04 15.54
CA PRO A 20 10.82 1.13 16.41
C PRO A 20 9.50 1.74 16.88
N SER A 21 9.33 1.73 18.19
CA SER A 21 8.75 2.81 18.99
C SER A 21 7.54 3.53 18.39
N PHE A 22 6.44 3.53 19.14
CA PHE A 22 5.38 4.52 19.10
C PHE A 22 5.91 5.95 18.84
N PHE A 23 6.10 6.29 17.56
CA PHE A 23 5.90 7.63 17.05
C PHE A 23 4.44 7.63 16.63
N ALA A 24 3.69 8.66 17.05
CA ALA A 24 2.40 8.94 16.46
C ALA A 24 2.65 9.17 14.96
N PHE A 25 2.48 8.13 14.16
CA PHE A 25 2.56 8.24 12.72
C PHE A 25 1.35 9.07 12.29
N ALA A 26 1.60 10.29 11.86
CA ALA A 26 0.57 11.22 11.38
C ALA A 26 0.15 10.81 9.95
N GLY A 27 -0.38 9.61 9.82
CA GLY A 27 -0.72 9.02 8.54
C GLY A 27 -1.80 7.96 8.65
N GLU A 28 -2.48 7.71 7.53
CA GLU A 28 -3.53 6.72 7.41
C GLU A 28 -2.93 5.34 7.18
N GLN A 29 -3.45 4.31 7.84
CA GLN A 29 -3.00 2.93 7.63
C GLN A 29 -4.16 1.94 7.73
N GLY A 30 -4.02 0.79 7.08
CA GLY A 30 -4.97 -0.30 7.18
C GLY A 30 -4.65 -1.43 6.22
N THR A 31 -5.56 -2.40 6.14
CA THR A 31 -5.45 -3.58 5.27
C THR A 31 -6.28 -3.39 4.01
N LEU A 32 -5.75 -3.80 2.85
CA LEU A 32 -6.45 -3.74 1.58
C LEU A 32 -7.43 -4.91 1.44
N GLY A 33 -8.71 -4.66 1.71
CA GLY A 33 -9.76 -5.68 1.64
C GLY A 33 -9.45 -6.87 2.56
N ASP A 34 -9.73 -8.08 2.08
CA ASP A 34 -9.42 -9.33 2.78
C ASP A 34 -8.02 -9.89 2.44
N SER A 35 -7.11 -9.06 1.90
CA SER A 35 -5.76 -9.48 1.49
C SER A 35 -4.76 -9.52 2.66
N GLN A 36 -3.54 -9.98 2.38
CA GLN A 36 -2.38 -9.91 3.29
C GLN A 36 -1.49 -8.71 2.98
N VAL A 37 -2.06 -7.66 2.37
CA VAL A 37 -1.37 -6.43 2.02
C VAL A 37 -1.94 -5.28 2.82
N ASP A 38 -1.07 -4.64 3.58
CA ASP A 38 -1.33 -3.42 4.32
C ASP A 38 -0.83 -2.20 3.53
N TYR A 39 -1.43 -1.06 3.81
CA TYR A 39 -0.98 0.24 3.32
C TYR A 39 -0.71 1.18 4.48
N VAL A 40 0.24 2.09 4.26
CA VAL A 40 0.55 3.20 5.14
C VAL A 40 0.75 4.44 4.28
N PHE A 41 0.03 5.52 4.58
CA PHE A 41 0.13 6.80 3.89
C PHE A 41 0.65 7.87 4.84
N GLU A 42 1.87 8.39 4.60
CA GLU A 42 2.44 9.53 5.33
C GLU A 42 2.02 10.86 4.68
N GLU A 43 1.06 11.58 5.29
CA GLU A 43 0.54 12.84 4.75
C GLU A 43 1.63 13.91 4.56
N ARG A 44 2.62 13.94 5.46
CA ARG A 44 3.69 14.96 5.46
C ARG A 44 4.59 14.87 4.23
N THR A 45 4.86 13.67 3.75
CA THR A 45 5.75 13.41 2.60
C THR A 45 4.96 13.14 1.33
N GLY A 46 3.70 12.69 1.45
CA GLY A 46 2.91 12.18 0.35
C GLY A 46 3.34 10.77 -0.07
N THR A 47 3.94 9.99 0.84
CA THR A 47 4.41 8.64 0.55
C THR A 47 3.36 7.61 0.93
N LEU A 48 2.92 6.83 -0.05
CA LEU A 48 2.12 5.62 0.14
C LEU A 48 3.05 4.40 0.09
N THR A 49 3.09 3.62 1.17
CA THR A 49 3.85 2.38 1.26
C THR A 49 2.88 1.20 1.32
N LEU A 50 3.11 0.20 0.47
CA LEU A 50 2.39 -1.08 0.47
C LEU A 50 3.32 -2.18 0.98
N THR A 51 2.89 -2.88 2.03
CA THR A 51 3.65 -3.95 2.68
C THR A 51 2.81 -5.20 2.78
N GLY A 52 3.43 -6.38 2.65
CA GLY A 52 2.72 -7.63 2.86
C GLY A 52 3.19 -8.72 1.91
N THR A 53 2.33 -9.69 1.67
CA THR A 53 2.65 -10.81 0.79
C THR A 53 1.52 -11.11 -0.19
N GLY A 54 1.90 -11.50 -1.41
CA GLY A 54 0.94 -11.87 -2.46
C GLY A 54 0.47 -10.69 -3.31
N ALA A 55 -0.68 -10.85 -3.96
CA ALA A 55 -1.26 -9.82 -4.82
C ALA A 55 -2.18 -8.89 -4.03
N THR A 56 -2.19 -7.60 -4.37
CA THR A 56 -3.20 -6.66 -3.87
C THR A 56 -4.57 -6.98 -4.48
N PRO A 57 -5.68 -6.64 -3.82
CA PRO A 57 -7.01 -6.85 -4.37
C PRO A 57 -7.28 -5.97 -5.60
N ASP A 58 -8.27 -6.39 -6.38
CA ASP A 58 -8.82 -5.63 -7.50
C ASP A 58 -9.85 -4.60 -7.02
N TYR A 59 -9.89 -3.47 -7.71
CA TYR A 59 -10.80 -2.37 -7.44
C TYR A 59 -11.65 -2.02 -8.66
N THR A 60 -12.80 -1.41 -8.42
CA THR A 60 -13.74 -0.97 -9.46
C THR A 60 -14.03 0.53 -9.31
N PRO A 61 -14.69 1.17 -10.28
CA PRO A 61 -15.14 2.55 -10.10
C PRO A 61 -16.06 2.77 -8.88
N GLU A 62 -16.70 1.71 -8.38
CA GLU A 62 -17.63 1.74 -7.23
C GLU A 62 -16.95 1.35 -5.91
N SER A 63 -15.86 0.58 -5.98
CA SER A 63 -15.07 0.14 -4.83
C SER A 63 -13.63 0.61 -5.02
N LEU A 64 -13.26 1.69 -4.33
CA LEU A 64 -11.95 2.31 -4.41
C LEU A 64 -11.06 1.88 -3.23
N PRO A 65 -9.73 1.87 -3.40
CA PRO A 65 -8.83 1.64 -2.28
C PRO A 65 -8.98 2.77 -1.24
N PRO A 66 -8.77 2.48 0.07
CA PRO A 66 -8.96 3.46 1.13
C PRO A 66 -8.18 4.76 0.92
N PHE A 67 -6.93 4.65 0.49
CA PHE A 67 -6.03 5.77 0.22
C PHE A 67 -6.44 6.64 -1.00
N ALA A 68 -7.45 6.25 -1.78
CA ALA A 68 -7.92 7.03 -2.94
C ALA A 68 -8.47 8.42 -2.55
N ALA A 69 -8.88 8.60 -1.28
CA ALA A 69 -9.25 9.90 -0.75
C ALA A 69 -8.08 10.93 -0.82
N HIS A 70 -6.84 10.43 -0.78
CA HIS A 70 -5.61 11.23 -0.78
C HIS A 70 -4.93 11.35 -2.15
N ARG A 71 -5.67 11.08 -3.23
CA ARG A 71 -5.15 11.05 -4.62
C ARG A 71 -4.43 12.30 -5.13
N SER A 72 -4.68 13.46 -4.51
CA SER A 72 -4.01 14.73 -4.82
C SER A 72 -2.80 15.01 -3.92
N GLN A 73 -2.55 14.16 -2.93
CA GLN A 73 -1.47 14.30 -1.95
C GLN A 73 -0.41 13.20 -2.10
N ILE A 74 -0.78 12.01 -2.58
CA ILE A 74 0.16 10.91 -2.82
C ILE A 74 1.09 11.29 -3.99
N ARG A 75 2.37 11.40 -3.70
CA ARG A 75 3.46 11.76 -4.64
C ARG A 75 4.36 10.58 -4.95
N THR A 76 4.56 9.72 -3.96
CA THR A 76 5.43 8.54 -4.06
C THR A 76 4.63 7.31 -3.68
N VAL A 77 4.72 6.27 -4.51
CA VAL A 77 4.20 4.94 -4.19
C VAL A 77 5.38 3.98 -4.04
N GLN A 78 5.51 3.38 -2.87
CA GLN A 78 6.53 2.39 -2.55
C GLN A 78 5.86 1.04 -2.35
N VAL A 79 6.18 0.08 -3.22
CA VAL A 79 5.68 -1.28 -3.14
C VAL A 79 6.83 -2.15 -2.63
N GLU A 80 6.67 -2.72 -1.43
CA GLU A 80 7.73 -3.49 -0.78
C GLU A 80 7.85 -4.93 -1.32
N GLU A 81 9.02 -5.53 -1.08
CA GLU A 81 9.27 -6.93 -1.38
C GLU A 81 8.24 -7.86 -0.72
N GLY A 82 7.89 -8.92 -1.44
CA GLY A 82 6.84 -9.87 -1.03
C GLY A 82 5.51 -9.64 -1.73
N ILE A 83 5.26 -8.43 -2.25
CA ILE A 83 4.14 -8.17 -3.14
C ILE A 83 4.44 -8.77 -4.51
N THR A 84 3.55 -9.64 -4.98
CA THR A 84 3.70 -10.37 -6.25
C THR A 84 2.79 -9.85 -7.35
N GLY A 85 1.76 -9.06 -7.01
CA GLY A 85 0.85 -8.50 -7.99
C GLY A 85 0.18 -7.21 -7.53
N LEU A 86 -0.03 -6.29 -8.47
CA LEU A 86 -0.90 -5.13 -8.27
C LEU A 86 -2.22 -5.40 -8.97
N GLY A 87 -3.33 -5.30 -8.23
CA GLY A 87 -4.68 -5.53 -8.74
C GLY A 87 -5.19 -4.42 -9.65
N ASP A 88 -6.32 -4.70 -10.30
CA ASP A 88 -7.00 -3.80 -11.21
C ASP A 88 -7.35 -2.47 -10.54
N ASN A 89 -7.12 -1.36 -11.24
CA ASN A 89 -7.43 0.00 -10.79
C ASN A 89 -6.79 0.46 -9.45
N LEU A 90 -5.84 -0.28 -8.87
CA LEU A 90 -5.27 0.02 -7.55
C LEU A 90 -4.72 1.45 -7.41
N LEU A 91 -3.98 1.94 -8.42
CA LEU A 91 -3.36 3.28 -8.41
C LEU A 91 -4.08 4.25 -9.35
N ARG A 92 -5.33 3.93 -9.72
CA ARG A 92 -6.12 4.70 -10.68
C ARG A 92 -6.40 6.10 -10.13
N GLN A 93 -6.23 7.11 -10.99
CA GLN A 93 -6.51 8.52 -10.69
C GLN A 93 -5.67 9.12 -9.54
N LEU A 94 -4.53 8.52 -9.17
CA LEU A 94 -3.57 9.15 -8.28
C LEU A 94 -2.81 10.27 -9.02
N THR A 95 -3.47 11.40 -9.21
CA THR A 95 -3.03 12.49 -10.11
C THR A 95 -1.73 13.17 -9.71
N ALA A 96 -1.33 13.09 -8.43
CA ALA A 96 -0.13 13.74 -7.91
C ALA A 96 1.11 12.83 -7.88
N VAL A 97 0.99 11.55 -8.25
CA VAL A 97 2.08 10.58 -8.19
C VAL A 97 3.14 10.91 -9.24
N THR A 98 4.36 11.15 -8.77
CA THR A 98 5.54 11.42 -9.60
C THR A 98 6.54 10.28 -9.59
N ASP A 99 6.54 9.46 -8.53
CA ASP A 99 7.50 8.36 -8.34
C ASP A 99 6.78 7.08 -7.91
N VAL A 100 7.17 5.96 -8.52
CA VAL A 100 6.65 4.63 -8.20
C VAL A 100 7.83 3.66 -8.13
N GLN A 101 8.01 3.03 -6.98
CA GLN A 101 9.04 2.05 -6.69
C GLN A 101 8.39 0.67 -6.61
N LEU A 102 8.79 -0.22 -7.52
CA LEU A 102 8.26 -1.57 -7.63
C LEU A 102 9.32 -2.59 -7.18
N PRO A 103 8.94 -3.67 -6.48
CA PRO A 103 9.87 -4.68 -5.97
C PRO A 103 10.22 -5.69 -7.07
N GLU A 104 11.35 -6.38 -6.93
CA GLU A 104 11.75 -7.45 -7.86
C GLU A 104 10.84 -8.68 -7.75
N SER A 105 10.12 -8.83 -6.62
CA SER A 105 9.10 -9.87 -6.44
C SER A 105 7.87 -9.68 -7.32
N LEU A 106 7.65 -8.49 -7.90
CA LEU A 106 6.44 -8.18 -8.65
C LEU A 106 6.36 -8.98 -9.96
N ARG A 107 5.25 -9.67 -10.16
CA ARG A 107 4.99 -10.54 -11.32
C ARG A 107 3.86 -10.03 -12.19
N THR A 108 2.81 -9.49 -11.59
CA THR A 108 1.60 -9.09 -12.32
C THR A 108 1.20 -7.65 -12.03
N ILE A 109 0.72 -6.95 -13.06
CA ILE A 109 0.12 -5.62 -12.94
C ILE A 109 -1.25 -5.68 -13.61
N GLY A 110 -2.28 -5.35 -12.84
CA GLY A 110 -3.66 -5.38 -13.26
C GLY A 110 -4.00 -4.34 -14.32
N SER A 111 -5.18 -4.50 -14.89
CA SER A 111 -5.76 -3.56 -15.84
C SER A 111 -5.98 -2.21 -15.18
N ASN A 112 -5.63 -1.14 -15.91
CA ASN A 112 -5.85 0.25 -15.49
C ASN A 112 -5.20 0.64 -14.16
N THR A 113 -4.24 -0.13 -13.63
CA THR A 113 -3.54 0.21 -12.38
C THR A 113 -2.96 1.63 -12.44
N PHE A 114 -2.35 2.03 -13.56
CA PHE A 114 -1.80 3.38 -13.76
C PHE A 114 -2.69 4.30 -14.60
N PHE A 115 -4.00 4.03 -14.67
CA PHE A 115 -4.92 4.86 -15.46
C PHE A 115 -5.08 6.26 -14.84
N HIS A 116 -4.88 7.30 -15.66
CA HIS A 116 -5.00 8.70 -15.26
C HIS A 116 -4.04 9.14 -14.13
N VAL A 117 -2.84 8.54 -14.09
CA VAL A 117 -1.73 8.95 -13.21
C VAL A 117 -0.88 10.00 -13.94
N ALA A 118 -1.44 11.21 -14.07
CA ALA A 118 -0.96 12.21 -15.02
C ALA A 118 0.44 12.77 -14.74
N ALA A 119 0.89 12.77 -13.48
CA ALA A 119 2.18 13.33 -13.07
C ALA A 119 3.35 12.33 -13.18
N LEU A 120 3.08 11.05 -13.46
CA LEU A 120 4.11 10.01 -13.53
C LEU A 120 4.88 10.12 -14.83
N GLN A 121 6.15 10.51 -14.73
CA GLN A 121 7.01 10.75 -15.90
C GLN A 121 7.64 9.45 -16.43
N SER A 122 7.97 8.53 -15.53
CA SER A 122 8.59 7.26 -15.87
C SER A 122 8.34 6.25 -14.76
N ILE A 123 8.14 4.99 -15.12
CA ILE A 123 8.09 3.86 -14.18
C ILE A 123 9.11 2.83 -14.61
N ARG A 124 9.89 2.32 -13.65
CA ARG A 124 10.81 1.20 -13.88
C ARG A 124 10.06 -0.08 -13.57
N ILE A 125 9.85 -0.88 -14.60
CA ILE A 125 9.20 -2.18 -14.50
C ILE A 125 10.29 -3.23 -14.22
N PRO A 126 10.20 -3.99 -13.10
CA PRO A 126 11.20 -5.00 -12.75
C PRO A 126 11.18 -6.13 -13.78
N ALA A 127 12.35 -6.71 -14.05
CA ALA A 127 12.56 -7.67 -15.15
C ALA A 127 11.72 -8.96 -15.01
N GLY A 128 11.15 -9.20 -13.83
CA GLY A 128 10.33 -10.36 -13.52
C GLY A 128 8.81 -10.18 -13.66
N SER A 129 8.35 -8.99 -14.03
CA SER A 129 6.92 -8.69 -14.25
C SER A 129 6.53 -8.92 -15.71
N VAL A 130 5.45 -9.68 -15.93
CA VAL A 130 4.99 -10.17 -17.25
C VAL A 130 3.51 -9.84 -17.45
#